data_AF-A0A2V7JB38-F1
#
_entry.id   AF-A0A2V7JB38-F1
#
_cell.length_a   1.000
_cell.length_b   1.000
_cell.length_c   1.000
_cell.angle_alpha   90.00
_cell.angle_beta   90.00
_cell.angle_gamma   90.00
#
_symmetry.space_group_name_H-M   'P 1'
#
loop_
_entity.id
_entity.type
_entity.pdbx_description
1 polymer ?
#
loop_
_entity_poly.entity_id
_entity_poly.type
_entity_poly.pdbx_seq_one_letter_code
_entity_poly.pdbx_strand_id
1 'polypeptide(L)'
;MRALSATLVVLSLTACGKGSKSGPPAAPPAAAHPTPAAPAEYTVIIKSTWTKTTHPFEYPSGAHFSGMIGASHNAKYSIFAVGRRPTPGLEHLSEEGKHSPLDTEIRTAIDQGNALMLFESGGLKNWKDSMVATVRVDPAHPLVDVVNMVAPSPDWFTGATNVNLDENGAWVARKTLTLPAYDSGGDDGKTYKAPDRDTNPKKPTTRAADRHFVIHGRVKPVAILIFVRK
;
A
#
# COMPACT_ATOMS: atom_id res chain seq x y z
N MET A 1 46.41 56.22 -65.91
CA MET A 1 46.46 55.68 -67.29
C MET A 1 46.53 54.17 -67.23
N ARG A 2 45.86 53.52 -68.20
CA ARG A 2 45.77 52.08 -68.49
C ARG A 2 44.77 51.26 -67.67
N ALA A 3 43.60 51.13 -68.28
CA ALA A 3 42.67 50.03 -68.12
C ALA A 3 43.27 48.72 -68.69
N LEU A 4 42.86 47.57 -68.12
CA LEU A 4 42.83 46.30 -68.83
C LEU A 4 41.55 45.54 -68.45
N SER A 5 40.95 44.94 -69.48
CA SER A 5 39.63 44.33 -69.53
C SER A 5 39.56 42.90 -68.99
N ALA A 6 38.37 42.60 -68.46
CA ALA A 6 37.53 41.39 -68.63
C ALA A 6 38.15 39.99 -68.47
N THR A 7 37.53 39.15 -67.65
CA THR A 7 36.78 37.95 -68.11
C THR A 7 35.83 37.48 -67.00
N LEU A 8 34.58 37.21 -67.39
CA LEU A 8 33.50 36.63 -66.61
C LEU A 8 33.69 35.11 -66.49
N VAL A 9 33.64 34.54 -65.28
CA VAL A 9 33.50 33.10 -65.07
C VAL A 9 32.31 32.86 -64.15
N VAL A 10 31.36 32.07 -64.65
CA VAL A 10 30.17 31.61 -63.95
C VAL A 10 30.54 30.43 -63.06
N LEU A 11 30.25 30.51 -61.76
CA LEU A 11 30.17 29.34 -60.88
C LEU A 11 28.76 29.25 -60.29
N SER A 12 28.00 28.26 -60.78
CA SER A 12 26.73 27.82 -60.24
C SER A 12 26.94 27.05 -58.94
N LEU A 13 26.42 27.57 -57.82
CA LEU A 13 26.33 26.84 -56.55
C LEU A 13 24.95 26.17 -56.45
N THR A 14 24.93 24.87 -56.69
CA THR A 14 23.80 23.98 -56.39
C THR A 14 23.54 23.92 -54.88
N ALA A 15 22.35 24.36 -54.45
CA ALA A 15 21.85 24.19 -53.10
C ALA A 15 21.37 22.75 -52.88
N CYS A 16 22.06 21.98 -52.03
CA CYS A 16 21.56 20.69 -51.56
C CYS A 16 20.45 20.88 -50.52
N GLY A 17 19.20 20.61 -50.92
CA GLY A 17 18.10 20.40 -49.98
C GLY A 17 18.30 19.11 -49.19
N LYS A 18 18.43 19.21 -47.87
CA LYS A 18 18.32 18.06 -46.96
C LYS A 18 16.86 17.85 -46.60
N GLY A 19 16.27 16.78 -47.13
CA GLY A 19 14.94 16.32 -46.77
C GLY A 19 14.87 15.91 -45.31
N SER A 20 13.89 16.47 -44.60
CA SER A 20 13.44 16.06 -43.27
C SER A 20 12.81 14.67 -43.37
N LYS A 21 13.47 13.66 -42.83
CA LYS A 21 12.86 12.35 -42.60
C LYS A 21 11.94 12.46 -41.39
N SER A 22 10.63 12.38 -41.62
CA SER A 22 9.63 12.20 -40.57
C SER A 22 9.88 10.86 -39.86
N GLY A 23 10.04 10.91 -38.53
CA GLY A 23 10.04 9.70 -37.71
C GLY A 23 8.67 9.03 -37.75
N PRO A 24 8.59 7.72 -37.41
CA PRO A 24 7.31 7.01 -37.38
C PRO A 24 6.34 7.68 -36.40
N PRO A 25 5.02 7.66 -36.69
CA PRO A 25 4.02 8.24 -35.80
C PRO A 25 4.16 7.65 -34.40
N ALA A 26 4.05 8.50 -33.38
CA ALA A 26 3.93 8.05 -32.00
C ALA A 26 2.79 7.03 -31.90
N ALA A 27 3.04 5.93 -31.19
CA ALA A 27 2.01 4.94 -30.89
C ALA A 27 0.80 5.65 -30.26
N PRO A 28 -0.45 5.26 -30.60
CA PRO A 28 -1.62 5.82 -29.95
C PRO A 28 -1.49 5.64 -28.43
N PRO A 29 -1.98 6.60 -27.61
CA PRO A 29 -2.02 6.42 -26.18
C PRO A 29 -2.70 5.08 -25.89
N ALA A 30 -2.06 4.27 -25.03
CA ALA A 30 -2.65 3.02 -24.57
C ALA A 30 -4.11 3.29 -24.19
N ALA A 31 -5.05 2.55 -24.79
CA ALA A 31 -6.47 2.75 -24.56
C ALA A 31 -6.69 2.80 -23.04
N ALA A 32 -7.30 3.89 -22.56
CA ALA A 32 -7.62 4.03 -21.15
C ALA A 32 -8.37 2.77 -20.72
N HIS A 33 -7.84 2.08 -19.72
CA HIS A 33 -8.55 0.93 -19.15
C HIS A 33 -9.96 1.41 -18.79
N PRO A 34 -11.02 0.67 -19.16
CA PRO A 34 -12.34 1.00 -18.68
C PRO A 34 -12.25 1.10 -17.16
N THR A 35 -12.89 2.12 -16.59
CA THR A 35 -12.96 2.34 -15.15
C THR A 35 -14.44 2.28 -14.78
N PRO A 36 -14.82 1.76 -13.60
CA PRO A 36 -16.21 1.81 -13.17
C PRO A 36 -16.76 3.25 -13.23
N ALA A 37 -18.03 3.42 -13.61
CA ALA A 37 -18.61 4.76 -13.73
C ALA A 37 -19.12 5.34 -12.41
N ALA A 38 -19.46 4.48 -11.45
CA ALA A 38 -20.06 4.86 -10.17
C ALA A 38 -19.25 4.34 -8.98
N PRO A 39 -19.24 5.05 -7.84
CA PRO A 39 -18.67 4.53 -6.60
C PRO A 39 -19.34 3.23 -6.12
N ALA A 40 -18.64 2.45 -5.30
CA ALA A 40 -19.15 1.24 -4.68
C ALA A 40 -18.83 1.20 -3.18
N GLU A 41 -19.65 0.46 -2.43
CA GLU A 41 -19.39 0.16 -1.02
C GLU A 41 -19.04 -1.30 -0.83
N TYR A 42 -18.13 -1.56 0.11
CA TYR A 42 -17.71 -2.89 0.50
C TYR A 42 -17.80 -3.05 2.01
N THR A 43 -18.20 -4.25 2.43
CA THR A 43 -17.93 -4.74 3.78
C THR A 43 -16.51 -5.30 3.82
N VAL A 44 -15.69 -4.77 4.73
CA VAL A 44 -14.32 -5.21 5.02
C VAL A 44 -14.36 -6.14 6.22
N ILE A 45 -13.81 -7.34 6.11
CA ILE A 45 -13.84 -8.36 7.16
C ILE A 45 -12.42 -8.88 7.39
N ILE A 46 -11.95 -8.84 8.63
CA ILE A 46 -10.70 -9.49 9.04
C ILE A 46 -11.02 -10.63 10.01
N LYS A 47 -10.53 -11.83 9.68
CA LYS A 47 -10.60 -13.04 10.51
C LYS A 47 -9.20 -13.46 10.94
N SER A 48 -9.02 -13.75 12.22
CA SER A 48 -7.75 -14.26 12.72
C SER A 48 -7.50 -15.68 12.22
N THR A 49 -6.26 -15.94 11.81
CA THR A 49 -5.68 -17.27 11.67
C THR A 49 -4.49 -17.48 12.62
N TRP A 50 -4.18 -16.46 13.43
CA TRP A 50 -3.14 -16.45 14.45
C TRP A 50 -3.68 -17.07 15.74
N THR A 51 -3.30 -18.32 15.96
CA THR A 51 -3.73 -19.14 17.10
C THR A 51 -2.54 -19.92 17.64
N LYS A 52 -2.65 -20.42 18.88
CA LYS A 52 -1.61 -21.28 19.48
C LYS A 52 -1.29 -22.52 18.63
N THR A 53 -2.24 -23.02 17.85
CA THR A 53 -2.01 -24.17 16.96
C THR A 53 -1.25 -23.78 15.70
N THR A 54 -1.56 -22.63 15.11
CA THR A 54 -0.96 -22.19 13.84
C THR A 54 0.40 -21.51 14.03
N HIS A 55 0.59 -20.83 15.16
CA HIS A 55 1.81 -20.09 15.54
C HIS A 55 2.21 -20.46 16.98
N PRO A 56 2.71 -21.70 17.21
CA PRO A 56 2.90 -22.23 18.57
C PRO A 56 4.10 -21.65 19.31
N PHE A 57 5.08 -21.11 18.60
CA PHE A 57 6.31 -20.58 19.20
C PHE A 57 6.00 -19.31 20.01
N GLU A 58 6.23 -19.36 21.32
CA GLU A 58 6.02 -18.27 22.29
C GLU A 58 4.62 -17.64 22.31
N TYR A 59 3.61 -18.34 21.78
CA TYR A 59 2.25 -17.81 21.65
C TYR A 59 1.75 -17.15 22.95
N PRO A 60 1.39 -15.85 22.93
CA PRO A 60 1.18 -15.11 24.16
C PRO A 60 -0.19 -15.38 24.78
N SER A 61 -0.26 -15.34 26.11
CA SER A 61 -1.52 -15.16 26.82
C SER A 61 -2.12 -13.80 26.48
N GLY A 62 -3.44 -13.70 26.32
CA GLY A 62 -4.10 -12.43 25.98
C GLY A 62 -3.87 -11.98 24.54
N ALA A 63 -3.49 -12.89 23.65
CA ALA A 63 -3.37 -12.63 22.22
C ALA A 63 -4.65 -11.97 21.67
N HIS A 64 -4.50 -10.83 21.00
CA HIS A 64 -5.58 -10.07 20.39
C HIS A 64 -5.08 -9.26 19.20
N PHE A 65 -6.00 -8.75 18.40
CA PHE A 65 -5.73 -7.68 17.45
C PHE A 65 -6.25 -6.35 18.02
N SER A 66 -5.52 -5.26 17.76
CA SER A 66 -6.11 -3.92 17.89
C SER A 66 -7.29 -3.77 16.93
N GLY A 67 -7.98 -2.63 17.01
CA GLY A 67 -8.88 -2.23 15.94
C GLY A 67 -8.15 -2.20 14.60
N MET A 68 -8.86 -2.52 13.52
CA MET A 68 -8.34 -2.23 12.19
C MET A 68 -8.61 -0.76 11.87
N ILE A 69 -7.67 -0.16 11.14
CA ILE A 69 -7.80 1.16 10.55
C ILE A 69 -7.32 1.08 9.10
N GLY A 70 -8.00 1.79 8.22
CA GLY A 70 -7.70 1.76 6.79
C GLY A 70 -8.25 2.96 6.04
N ALA A 71 -7.88 3.05 4.77
CA ALA A 71 -8.37 4.09 3.88
C ALA A 71 -8.64 3.53 2.48
N SER A 72 -9.67 4.02 1.80
CA SER A 72 -9.69 3.99 0.34
C SER A 72 -8.93 5.18 -0.23
N HIS A 73 -8.12 4.94 -1.27
CA HIS A 73 -7.19 5.94 -1.76
C HIS A 73 -6.77 5.74 -3.21
N ASN A 74 -6.01 6.70 -3.72
CA ASN A 74 -5.37 6.65 -5.03
C ASN A 74 -3.88 6.33 -4.89
N ALA A 75 -3.18 6.18 -6.02
CA ALA A 75 -1.78 5.76 -6.05
C ALA A 75 -0.78 6.74 -5.40
N LYS A 76 -1.21 7.93 -4.98
CA LYS A 76 -0.36 8.93 -4.31
C LYS A 76 -0.29 8.74 -2.79
N TYR A 77 -1.09 7.84 -2.23
CA TYR A 77 -1.12 7.55 -0.81
C TYR A 77 -0.97 6.04 -0.55
N SER A 78 -0.43 5.71 0.63
CA SER A 78 -0.41 4.37 1.20
C SER A 78 -0.13 4.52 2.70
N ILE A 79 -0.79 3.71 3.54
CA ILE A 79 -0.53 3.67 4.99
C ILE A 79 0.88 3.14 5.28
N PHE A 80 1.30 2.11 4.55
CA PHE A 80 2.63 1.52 4.72
C PHE A 80 3.15 0.96 3.40
N ALA A 81 4.46 0.80 3.31
CA ALA A 81 5.11 0.05 2.24
C ALA A 81 6.36 -0.64 2.78
N VAL A 82 6.57 -1.89 2.39
CA VAL A 82 7.79 -2.64 2.74
C VAL A 82 9.01 -1.89 2.21
N GLY A 83 10.02 -1.71 3.05
CA GLY A 83 11.22 -0.94 2.74
C GLY A 83 11.10 0.58 2.95
N ARG A 84 9.96 1.07 3.44
CA ARG A 84 9.81 2.47 3.90
C ARG A 84 9.78 2.50 5.42
N ARG A 85 10.29 3.59 6.01
CA ARG A 85 10.20 3.81 7.47
C ARG A 85 8.73 4.04 7.86
N PRO A 86 8.31 3.61 9.06
CA PRO A 86 6.95 3.85 9.51
C PRO A 86 6.71 5.36 9.67
N THR A 87 5.48 5.80 9.42
CA THR A 87 5.03 7.11 9.89
C THR A 87 4.85 7.07 11.42
N PRO A 88 4.80 8.22 12.11
CA PRO A 88 4.46 8.24 13.53
C PRO A 88 3.13 7.54 13.83
N GLY A 89 2.15 7.64 12.94
CA GLY A 89 0.88 6.91 13.04
C GLY A 89 1.03 5.40 12.96
N LEU A 90 1.78 4.88 11.98
CA LEU A 90 1.99 3.44 11.83
C LEU A 90 2.79 2.85 12.99
N GLU A 91 3.81 3.56 13.46
CA GLU A 91 4.62 3.19 14.62
C GLU A 91 3.74 3.04 15.86
N HIS A 92 2.98 4.09 16.21
CA HIS A 92 2.13 4.09 17.41
C HIS A 92 0.96 3.09 17.31
N LEU A 93 0.45 2.82 16.11
CA LEU A 93 -0.47 1.70 15.90
C LEU A 93 0.20 0.36 16.20
N SER A 94 1.43 0.16 15.72
CA SER A 94 2.12 -1.13 15.79
C SER A 94 2.63 -1.45 17.19
N GLU A 95 2.94 -0.43 17.99
CA GLU A 95 3.46 -0.57 19.36
C GLU A 95 2.32 -0.54 20.41
N GLU A 96 1.28 0.29 20.20
CA GLU A 96 0.25 0.53 21.22
C GLU A 96 -1.17 0.14 20.78
N GLY A 97 -1.39 -0.18 19.51
CA GLY A 97 -2.70 -0.51 18.97
C GLY A 97 -3.64 0.69 18.87
N LYS A 98 -3.10 1.91 18.99
CA LYS A 98 -3.85 3.16 18.94
C LYS A 98 -3.97 3.68 17.52
N HIS A 99 -5.16 4.14 17.15
CA HIS A 99 -5.44 4.67 15.81
C HIS A 99 -4.90 6.08 15.59
N SER A 100 -4.78 6.89 16.65
CA SER A 100 -4.18 8.22 16.55
C SER A 100 -2.67 8.11 16.75
N PRO A 101 -1.82 8.78 15.96
CA PRO A 101 -2.15 9.81 14.96
C PRO A 101 -2.39 9.31 13.53
N LEU A 102 -2.40 8.00 13.26
CA LEU A 102 -2.62 7.47 11.90
C LEU A 102 -3.96 7.92 11.30
N ASP A 103 -5.00 8.03 12.12
CA ASP A 103 -6.30 8.57 11.72
C ASP A 103 -6.21 10.02 11.22
N THR A 104 -5.30 10.83 11.80
CA THR A 104 -5.02 12.20 11.43
C THR A 104 -4.20 12.26 10.13
N GLU A 105 -3.24 11.35 9.97
CA GLU A 105 -2.48 11.18 8.71
C GLU A 105 -3.42 10.82 7.55
N ILE A 106 -4.36 9.90 7.77
CA ILE A 106 -5.38 9.52 6.76
C ILE A 106 -6.29 10.71 6.43
N ARG A 107 -6.80 11.44 7.43
CA ARG A 107 -7.64 12.63 7.18
C ARG A 107 -6.89 13.70 6.41
N THR A 108 -5.61 13.89 6.69
CA THR A 108 -4.74 14.79 5.90
C THR A 108 -4.65 14.35 4.44
N ALA A 109 -4.54 13.05 4.18
CA ALA A 109 -4.55 12.51 2.81
C ALA A 109 -5.91 12.70 2.12
N ILE A 110 -7.02 12.67 2.86
CA ILE A 110 -8.36 12.98 2.34
C ILE A 110 -8.45 14.45 1.95
N ASP A 111 -8.00 15.36 2.82
CA ASP A 111 -8.00 16.81 2.54
C ASP A 111 -7.15 17.17 1.32
N GLN A 112 -6.11 16.38 1.03
CA GLN A 112 -5.26 16.51 -0.15
C GLN A 112 -5.84 15.87 -1.42
N GLY A 113 -6.99 15.19 -1.33
CA GLY A 113 -7.59 14.43 -2.43
C GLY A 113 -6.79 13.18 -2.83
N ASN A 114 -5.94 12.67 -1.93
CA ASN A 114 -5.19 11.43 -2.13
C ASN A 114 -5.92 10.19 -1.57
N ALA A 115 -6.80 10.40 -0.60
CA ALA A 115 -7.68 9.40 -0.03
C ALA A 115 -9.16 9.82 -0.11
N LEU A 116 -10.07 8.86 -0.10
CA LEU A 116 -11.53 9.10 -0.16
C LEU A 116 -12.19 8.93 1.20
N MET A 117 -11.89 7.84 1.91
CA MET A 117 -12.59 7.50 3.14
C MET A 117 -11.67 6.78 4.12
N LEU A 118 -11.62 7.29 5.36
CA LEU A 118 -11.13 6.58 6.54
C LEU A 118 -12.18 5.56 7.00
N PHE A 119 -11.77 4.36 7.36
CA PHE A 119 -12.62 3.39 8.04
C PHE A 119 -11.88 2.71 9.19
N GLU A 120 -12.62 2.27 10.20
CA GLU A 120 -12.05 1.63 11.38
C GLU A 120 -13.03 0.65 12.04
N SER A 121 -12.52 -0.18 12.96
CA SER A 121 -13.32 -1.03 13.84
C SER A 121 -12.76 -1.09 15.25
N GLY A 122 -13.52 -1.71 16.17
CA GLY A 122 -12.96 -2.20 17.43
C GLY A 122 -12.02 -3.39 17.23
N GLY A 123 -11.21 -3.70 18.25
CA GLY A 123 -10.26 -4.81 18.22
C GLY A 123 -10.91 -6.19 18.37
N LEU A 124 -10.11 -7.24 18.17
CA LEU A 124 -10.56 -8.63 18.17
C LEU A 124 -9.81 -9.45 19.22
N LYS A 125 -10.54 -9.93 20.24
CA LYS A 125 -10.00 -10.77 21.32
C LYS A 125 -10.50 -12.23 21.26
N ASN A 126 -11.70 -12.44 20.72
CA ASN A 126 -12.29 -13.76 20.55
C ASN A 126 -12.15 -14.19 19.09
N TRP A 127 -11.32 -15.20 18.83
CA TRP A 127 -11.01 -15.68 17.48
C TRP A 127 -12.17 -16.35 16.74
N LYS A 128 -13.32 -16.55 17.39
CA LYS A 128 -14.55 -16.97 16.71
C LYS A 128 -15.26 -15.83 15.98
N ASP A 129 -14.99 -14.58 16.38
CA ASP A 129 -15.61 -13.39 15.83
C ASP A 129 -14.81 -12.85 14.62
N SER A 130 -15.14 -11.65 14.15
CA SER A 130 -14.43 -10.97 13.06
C SER A 130 -14.45 -9.47 13.28
N MET A 131 -13.39 -8.78 12.84
CA MET A 131 -13.46 -7.32 12.69
C MET A 131 -14.22 -6.99 11.41
N VAL A 132 -15.12 -6.03 11.48
CA VAL A 132 -15.98 -5.62 10.35
C VAL A 132 -16.04 -4.11 10.27
N ALA A 133 -15.89 -3.56 9.05
CA ALA A 133 -16.11 -2.16 8.75
C ALA A 133 -16.71 -2.00 7.34
N THR A 134 -17.10 -0.77 6.99
CA THR A 134 -17.49 -0.41 5.62
C THR A 134 -16.44 0.51 5.03
N VAL A 135 -16.12 0.31 3.76
CA VAL A 135 -15.33 1.25 2.96
C VAL A 135 -16.07 1.59 1.67
N ARG A 136 -16.01 2.85 1.27
CA ARG A 136 -16.44 3.32 -0.04
C ARG A 136 -15.23 3.51 -0.94
N VAL A 137 -15.32 3.05 -2.18
CA VAL A 137 -14.33 3.31 -3.25
C VAL A 137 -15.00 4.04 -4.40
N ASP A 138 -14.21 4.78 -5.15
CA ASP A 138 -14.64 5.43 -6.39
C ASP A 138 -13.56 5.29 -7.48
N PRO A 139 -13.87 5.65 -8.73
CA PRO A 139 -12.92 5.54 -9.85
C PRO A 139 -11.59 6.28 -9.64
N ALA A 140 -11.59 7.35 -8.84
CA ALA A 140 -10.38 8.10 -8.52
C ALA A 140 -9.60 7.45 -7.37
N HIS A 141 -10.25 6.69 -6.49
CA HIS A 141 -9.70 6.05 -5.30
C HIS A 141 -10.03 4.54 -5.24
N PRO A 142 -9.54 3.73 -6.20
CA PRO A 142 -9.88 2.31 -6.31
C PRO A 142 -9.09 1.39 -5.36
N LEU A 143 -8.08 1.92 -4.68
CA LEU A 143 -7.18 1.17 -3.81
C LEU A 143 -7.66 1.22 -2.36
N VAL A 144 -7.38 0.17 -1.60
CA VAL A 144 -7.62 0.10 -0.16
C VAL A 144 -6.38 -0.36 0.59
N ASP A 145 -6.04 0.38 1.64
CA ASP A 145 -5.07 0.01 2.67
C ASP A 145 -5.81 -0.32 3.97
N VAL A 146 -5.33 -1.33 4.69
CA VAL A 146 -5.83 -1.69 6.03
C VAL A 146 -4.72 -2.29 6.87
N VAL A 147 -4.67 -1.90 8.14
CA VAL A 147 -3.69 -2.37 9.12
C VAL A 147 -4.33 -2.56 10.50
N ASN A 148 -3.78 -3.48 11.29
CA ASN A 148 -4.05 -3.63 12.72
C ASN A 148 -2.83 -4.23 13.43
N MET A 149 -2.64 -3.92 14.71
CA MET A 149 -1.59 -4.50 15.55
C MET A 149 -1.85 -5.99 15.80
N VAL A 150 -0.77 -6.76 15.89
CA VAL A 150 -0.72 -8.12 16.42
C VAL A 150 -0.25 -8.02 17.87
N ALA A 151 -1.11 -8.31 18.85
CA ALA A 151 -0.88 -7.91 20.23
C ALA A 151 -0.92 -9.10 21.22
N PRO A 152 -0.08 -9.11 22.26
CA PRO A 152 1.04 -8.19 22.49
C PRO A 152 2.16 -8.45 21.47
N SER A 153 2.92 -7.43 21.12
CA SER A 153 4.17 -7.52 20.38
C SER A 153 5.00 -6.25 20.60
N PRO A 154 6.27 -6.22 20.18
CA PRO A 154 7.06 -4.99 20.22
C PRO A 154 6.47 -3.94 19.28
N ASP A 155 6.40 -4.27 17.99
CA ASP A 155 5.89 -3.39 16.94
C ASP A 155 5.31 -4.17 15.74
N TRP A 156 4.73 -5.34 16.01
CA TRP A 156 4.22 -6.21 14.95
C TRP A 156 2.79 -5.85 14.58
N PHE A 157 2.54 -5.69 13.29
CA PHE A 157 1.21 -5.45 12.74
C PHE A 157 0.92 -6.41 11.58
N THR A 158 -0.33 -6.48 11.17
CA THR A 158 -0.77 -7.18 9.96
C THR A 158 -1.60 -6.23 9.12
N GLY A 159 -1.58 -6.43 7.80
CA GLY A 159 -2.30 -5.54 6.90
C GLY A 159 -2.11 -5.87 5.43
N ALA A 160 -2.83 -5.12 4.61
CA ALA A 160 -2.67 -5.11 3.16
C ALA A 160 -2.57 -3.66 2.69
N THR A 161 -1.74 -3.45 1.67
CA THR A 161 -1.59 -2.14 1.01
C THR A 161 -1.84 -2.27 -0.48
N ASN A 162 -2.34 -1.20 -1.09
CA ASN A 162 -2.67 -1.03 -2.50
C ASN A 162 -3.60 -2.14 -3.02
N VAL A 163 -4.59 -2.56 -2.23
CA VAL A 163 -5.57 -3.56 -2.67
C VAL A 163 -6.51 -2.91 -3.67
N ASN A 164 -6.28 -3.14 -4.96
CA ASN A 164 -7.15 -2.64 -6.01
C ASN A 164 -8.48 -3.42 -6.03
N LEU A 165 -9.61 -2.73 -5.90
CA LEU A 165 -10.95 -3.33 -5.99
C LEU A 165 -11.59 -3.17 -7.38
N ASP A 166 -10.96 -2.42 -8.27
CA ASP A 166 -11.30 -2.34 -9.70
C ASP A 166 -10.44 -3.35 -10.48
N GLU A 167 -11.08 -4.42 -10.97
CA GLU A 167 -10.43 -5.39 -11.86
C GLU A 167 -11.08 -5.35 -13.24
N ASN A 168 -10.28 -5.04 -14.26
CA ASN A 168 -10.72 -4.96 -15.66
C ASN A 168 -11.87 -3.97 -15.89
N GLY A 169 -11.90 -2.87 -15.13
CA GLY A 169 -12.91 -1.82 -15.25
C GLY A 169 -14.23 -2.11 -14.56
N ALA A 170 -14.23 -3.07 -13.64
CA ALA A 170 -15.38 -3.43 -12.86
C ALA A 170 -14.99 -3.62 -11.38
N TRP A 171 -15.85 -3.12 -10.50
CA TRP A 171 -15.79 -3.42 -9.08
C TRP A 171 -15.95 -4.92 -8.84
N VAL A 172 -14.95 -5.56 -8.24
CA VAL A 172 -15.03 -6.99 -7.90
C VAL A 172 -16.19 -7.25 -6.94
N ALA A 173 -16.92 -8.35 -7.12
CA ALA A 173 -17.99 -8.69 -6.17
C ALA A 173 -17.43 -9.09 -4.80
N ARG A 174 -16.28 -9.77 -4.80
CA ARG A 174 -15.59 -10.25 -3.61
C ARG A 174 -14.09 -10.33 -3.88
N LYS A 175 -13.29 -9.97 -2.88
CA LYS A 175 -11.84 -10.23 -2.88
C LYS A 175 -11.42 -10.84 -1.55
N THR A 176 -10.48 -11.79 -1.58
CA THR A 176 -9.98 -12.46 -0.37
C THR A 176 -8.46 -12.51 -0.44
N LEU A 177 -7.80 -12.06 0.63
CA LEU A 177 -6.34 -12.06 0.77
C LEU A 177 -5.96 -12.71 2.10
N THR A 178 -4.81 -13.38 2.11
CA THR A 178 -4.15 -13.76 3.36
C THR A 178 -3.22 -12.65 3.80
N LEU A 179 -3.24 -12.30 5.09
CA LEU A 179 -2.38 -11.24 5.64
C LEU A 179 -1.21 -11.85 6.42
N PRO A 180 0.05 -11.52 6.06
CA PRO A 180 1.22 -11.83 6.87
C PRO A 180 1.35 -10.80 8.01
N ALA A 181 2.19 -11.12 8.99
CA ALA A 181 2.69 -10.12 9.92
C ALA A 181 3.85 -9.32 9.30
N TYR A 182 4.01 -8.10 9.78
CA TYR A 182 5.07 -7.15 9.46
C TYR A 182 5.69 -6.64 10.77
N ASP A 183 6.97 -6.33 10.69
CA ASP A 183 7.72 -5.59 11.70
C ASP A 183 7.77 -4.13 11.20
N SER A 184 7.28 -3.20 12.01
CA SER A 184 7.15 -1.81 11.58
C SER A 184 8.51 -1.12 11.44
N GLY A 185 9.50 -1.55 12.22
CA GLY A 185 10.81 -0.93 12.40
C GLY A 185 10.87 0.09 13.54
N GLY A 186 9.84 0.09 14.40
CA GLY A 186 9.64 0.99 15.54
C GLY A 186 10.38 0.55 16.80
N ASP A 187 10.38 -0.75 17.08
CA ASP A 187 10.89 -1.35 18.33
C ASP A 187 11.84 -2.53 18.04
N ASP A 188 12.88 -2.68 18.86
CA ASP A 188 13.94 -3.68 18.70
C ASP A 188 13.76 -4.95 19.54
N GLY A 189 12.63 -5.08 20.23
CA GLY A 189 12.14 -6.30 20.86
C GLY A 189 12.06 -7.45 19.88
N LYS A 190 12.16 -8.67 20.41
CA LYS A 190 12.28 -9.90 19.59
C LYS A 190 11.28 -10.99 19.95
N THR A 191 10.43 -10.75 20.94
CA THR A 191 9.40 -11.70 21.41
C THR A 191 8.11 -10.95 21.64
N TYR A 192 6.98 -11.66 21.66
CA TYR A 192 5.65 -11.05 21.86
C TYR A 192 5.52 -10.18 23.12
N LYS A 193 6.33 -10.43 24.15
CA LYS A 193 6.28 -9.72 25.43
C LYS A 193 7.62 -9.10 25.81
N ALA A 194 8.48 -8.84 24.83
CA ALA A 194 9.72 -8.12 25.08
C ALA A 194 9.42 -6.76 25.72
N PRO A 195 10.27 -6.27 26.64
CA PRO A 195 10.16 -4.90 27.10
C PRO A 195 10.41 -3.94 25.93
N ASP A 196 9.83 -2.75 26.02
CA ASP A 196 10.04 -1.65 25.10
C ASP A 196 11.54 -1.39 24.87
N ARG A 197 11.89 -1.22 23.60
CA ARG A 197 13.24 -0.98 23.12
C ARG A 197 13.16 -0.19 21.81
N ASP A 198 12.86 1.10 21.94
CA ASP A 198 12.83 2.06 20.82
C ASP A 198 13.99 1.88 19.81
N THR A 199 13.63 1.80 18.53
CA THR A 199 14.58 1.76 17.42
C THR A 199 14.87 3.18 16.92
N ASN A 200 16.09 3.67 17.20
CA ASN A 200 16.55 4.97 16.72
C ASN A 200 17.87 4.86 15.90
N PRO A 201 17.86 5.23 14.60
CA PRO A 201 16.73 5.74 13.83
C PRO A 201 15.82 4.60 13.35
N LYS A 202 14.51 4.84 13.24
CA LYS A 202 13.48 3.85 12.85
C LYS A 202 13.86 3.02 11.63
N LYS A 203 13.71 1.69 11.68
CA LYS A 203 14.05 0.83 10.56
C LYS A 203 12.96 0.86 9.48
N PRO A 204 13.29 0.49 8.23
CA PRO A 204 12.27 0.24 7.23
C PRO A 204 11.35 -0.91 7.64
N THR A 205 10.04 -0.78 7.40
CA THR A 205 9.06 -1.85 7.59
C THR A 205 9.45 -3.08 6.78
N THR A 206 9.41 -4.25 7.41
CA THR A 206 9.75 -5.53 6.78
C THR A 206 8.66 -6.57 7.03
N ARG A 207 8.66 -7.65 6.23
CA ARG A 207 7.86 -8.83 6.58
C ARG A 207 8.45 -9.45 7.84
N ALA A 208 7.60 -9.73 8.83
CA ALA A 208 8.03 -10.48 9.98
C ALA A 208 8.29 -11.93 9.54
N ALA A 209 9.58 -12.28 9.46
CA ALA A 209 10.05 -13.54 8.87
C ALA A 209 10.88 -14.37 9.88
N ASP A 210 10.67 -14.13 11.17
CA ASP A 210 11.28 -14.92 12.24
C ASP A 210 10.45 -16.18 12.56
N ARG A 211 10.88 -16.91 13.58
CA ARG A 211 10.25 -18.17 14.01
C ARG A 211 8.81 -18.02 14.50
N HIS A 212 8.38 -16.83 14.89
CA HIS A 212 6.99 -16.58 15.31
C HIS A 212 6.03 -16.73 14.14
N PHE A 213 6.47 -16.32 12.94
CA PHE A 213 5.63 -16.27 11.73
C PHE A 213 6.06 -17.24 10.63
N VAL A 214 7.24 -17.88 10.75
CA VAL A 214 7.74 -18.87 9.81
C VAL A 214 7.64 -20.28 10.40
N ILE A 215 6.75 -21.10 9.83
CA ILE A 215 6.52 -22.49 10.24
C ILE A 215 6.92 -23.42 9.11
N HIS A 216 7.87 -24.32 9.38
CA HIS A 216 8.46 -25.23 8.39
C HIS A 216 8.99 -24.50 7.14
N GLY A 217 9.71 -23.39 7.35
CA GLY A 217 10.35 -22.62 6.29
C GLY A 217 9.39 -21.78 5.42
N ARG A 218 8.11 -21.64 5.82
CA ARG A 218 7.12 -20.82 5.11
C ARG A 218 6.49 -19.80 6.04
N VAL A 219 6.38 -18.56 5.56
CA VAL A 219 5.59 -17.52 6.24
C VAL A 219 4.14 -18.00 6.33
N LYS A 220 3.61 -18.06 7.55
CA LYS A 220 2.20 -18.33 7.82
C LYS A 220 1.46 -17.01 7.94
N PRO A 221 0.29 -16.88 7.30
CA PRO A 221 -0.54 -15.71 7.50
C PRO A 221 -1.12 -15.72 8.92
N VAL A 222 -1.32 -14.51 9.45
CA VAL A 222 -1.93 -14.28 10.76
C VAL A 222 -3.41 -13.92 10.65
N ALA A 223 -3.88 -13.53 9.47
CA ALA A 223 -5.29 -13.24 9.23
C ALA A 223 -5.72 -13.49 7.77
N ILE A 224 -7.03 -13.47 7.55
CA ILE A 224 -7.68 -13.42 6.24
C ILE A 224 -8.45 -12.10 6.17
N LEU A 225 -8.22 -11.34 5.09
CA LEU A 225 -8.94 -10.13 4.73
C LEU A 225 -9.94 -10.44 3.61
N ILE A 226 -11.18 -9.99 3.76
CA ILE A 226 -12.25 -10.21 2.81
C ILE A 226 -12.95 -8.89 2.54
N PHE A 227 -13.06 -8.53 1.26
CA PHE A 227 -13.94 -7.47 0.78
C PHE A 227 -15.16 -8.12 0.13
N VAL A 228 -16.35 -7.67 0.50
CA VAL A 228 -17.62 -8.09 -0.12
C VAL A 228 -18.38 -6.85 -0.55
N ARG A 229 -18.61 -6.68 -1.85
CA ARG A 229 -19.38 -5.55 -2.39
C ARG A 229 -20.81 -5.64 -1.89
N LYS A 230 -21.38 -4.51 -1.45
CA LYS A 230 -22.78 -4.39 -1.04
C LYS A 230 -23.71 -4.34 -2.25
#